data_AF-A0AAV7I412-F1
#
_entry.id   AF-A0AAV7I412-F1
#
_cell.length_a   1.000
_cell.length_b   1.000
_cell.length_c   1.000
_cell.angle_alpha   90.00
_cell.angle_beta   90.00
_cell.angle_gamma   90.00
#
_symmetry.space_group_name_H-M   'P 1'
#
loop_
_entity.id
_entity.type
_entity.pdbx_description
1 polymer ?
#
loop_
_entity_poly.entity_id
_entity_poly.type
_entity_poly.pdbx_seq_one_letter_code
_entity_poly.pdbx_strand_id
1 'polypeptide(L)'
;MEEKKDEVVSTQKKLQASHDPGWNDPPKWAFTPTPATGSTPTKRLLNKRVAFPLNSSTGPASQSSQVLGSNLPPPMLPSPGPGQVLTSVPHAPLLAPSNVSTDATSSTVDKQQSLTDSINNFQKIIDSKLENGDKTEEVKRRLDVMKTMWLDDKLNSQIHEKMLELSEALLRNDIETADKIHVFLMTNHTALCNAWISAIRYLILALKDKNFSENSNTQPEPILLLNSTEFN
;
A
#
# COMPACT_ATOMS: atom_id res chain seq x y z
N MET A 1 30.17 20.31 -57.27
CA MET A 1 28.91 20.18 -56.50
C MET A 1 28.20 18.98 -57.07
N GLU A 2 28.20 17.86 -56.37
CA GLU A 2 27.33 16.75 -56.73
C GLU A 2 26.88 16.06 -55.44
N GLU A 3 25.56 16.06 -55.26
CA GLU A 3 24.82 15.77 -54.05
C GLU A 3 24.62 14.26 -53.91
N LYS A 4 25.12 13.69 -52.82
CA LYS A 4 24.95 12.28 -52.46
C LYS A 4 23.66 12.16 -51.64
N LYS A 5 22.65 11.48 -52.17
CA LYS A 5 21.42 11.16 -51.44
C LYS A 5 21.63 9.88 -50.63
N ASP A 6 21.52 10.00 -49.32
CA ASP A 6 21.56 8.89 -48.38
C ASP A 6 20.26 8.07 -48.46
N GLU A 7 20.40 6.82 -48.91
CA GLU A 7 19.35 5.81 -48.93
C GLU A 7 19.24 5.16 -47.55
N VAL A 8 18.28 5.61 -46.75
CA VAL A 8 17.99 5.02 -45.44
C VAL A 8 17.09 3.79 -45.65
N VAL A 9 17.69 2.61 -45.64
CA VAL A 9 16.98 1.31 -45.67
C VAL A 9 16.16 1.16 -44.38
N SER A 10 14.89 1.56 -44.43
CA SER A 10 13.91 1.29 -43.37
C SER A 10 13.43 -0.15 -43.49
N THR A 11 13.79 -0.97 -42.50
CA THR A 11 13.44 -2.40 -42.39
C THR A 11 12.01 -2.65 -41.88
N GLN A 12 11.14 -1.64 -41.84
CA GLN A 12 9.77 -1.81 -41.39
C GLN A 12 8.88 -2.48 -42.45
N LYS A 13 8.67 -3.78 -42.27
CA LYS A 13 7.61 -4.56 -42.94
C LYS A 13 6.26 -3.86 -42.72
N LYS A 14 5.71 -3.26 -43.77
CA LYS A 14 4.37 -2.66 -43.78
C LYS A 14 3.33 -3.75 -43.50
N LEU A 15 2.65 -3.68 -42.37
CA LEU A 15 1.52 -4.56 -42.05
C LEU A 15 0.28 -4.17 -42.87
N GLN A 16 -0.54 -5.15 -43.24
CA GLN A 16 -1.74 -4.94 -44.05
C GLN A 16 -2.78 -4.08 -43.31
N ALA A 17 -3.57 -3.31 -44.06
CA ALA A 17 -4.47 -2.24 -43.56
C ALA A 17 -5.71 -2.72 -42.78
N SER A 18 -5.71 -3.94 -42.26
CA SER A 18 -6.73 -4.47 -41.34
C SER A 18 -6.13 -4.54 -39.94
N HIS A 19 -5.88 -3.36 -39.36
CA HIS A 19 -5.43 -3.23 -37.98
C HIS A 19 -6.66 -3.32 -37.08
N ASP A 20 -6.89 -4.51 -36.51
CA ASP A 20 -7.81 -4.70 -35.39
C ASP A 20 -7.17 -4.00 -34.18
N PRO A 21 -7.80 -2.94 -33.60
CA PRO A 21 -7.24 -2.25 -32.46
C PRO A 21 -7.11 -3.24 -31.31
N GLY A 22 -5.88 -3.62 -31.00
CA GLY A 22 -5.61 -4.51 -29.89
C GLY A 22 -6.05 -3.84 -28.60
N TRP A 23 -6.29 -4.63 -27.56
CA TRP A 23 -6.56 -4.13 -26.21
C TRP A 23 -5.44 -3.22 -25.66
N ASN A 24 -4.27 -3.20 -26.31
CA ASN A 24 -3.12 -2.38 -25.97
C ASN A 24 -2.91 -1.15 -26.89
N ASP A 25 -3.81 -0.89 -27.84
CA ASP A 25 -3.76 0.35 -28.62
C ASP A 25 -4.38 1.49 -27.82
N PRO A 26 -3.62 2.57 -27.54
CA PRO A 26 -4.16 3.69 -26.80
C PRO A 26 -5.30 4.33 -27.60
N PRO A 27 -6.34 4.84 -26.93
CA PRO A 27 -7.53 5.32 -27.61
C PRO A 27 -7.19 6.52 -28.51
N LYS A 28 -7.88 6.65 -29.65
CA LYS A 28 -7.55 7.60 -30.73
C LYS A 28 -7.41 9.08 -30.30
N TRP A 29 -8.05 9.48 -29.20
CA TRP A 29 -7.93 10.84 -28.65
C TRP A 29 -6.58 11.12 -27.97
N ALA A 30 -5.77 10.09 -27.68
CA ALA A 30 -4.40 10.26 -27.19
C ALA A 30 -3.45 10.80 -28.27
N PHE A 31 -3.75 10.58 -29.55
CA PHE A 31 -2.91 11.01 -30.68
C PHE A 31 -3.37 12.31 -31.32
N THR A 32 -4.48 12.91 -30.88
CA THR A 32 -4.88 14.23 -31.38
C THR A 32 -3.95 15.27 -30.77
N PRO A 33 -3.08 15.94 -31.54
CA PRO A 33 -2.27 17.03 -31.01
C PRO A 33 -3.23 18.08 -30.46
N THR A 34 -3.07 18.41 -29.17
CA THR A 34 -3.83 19.47 -28.51
C THR A 34 -3.69 20.74 -29.35
N PRO A 35 -4.78 21.32 -29.89
CA PRO A 35 -4.68 22.61 -30.56
C PRO A 35 -4.15 23.62 -29.53
N ALA A 36 -3.09 24.34 -29.88
CA ALA A 36 -2.41 25.34 -29.07
C ALA A 36 -3.26 26.62 -28.86
N THR A 37 -4.58 26.48 -28.72
CA THR A 37 -5.51 27.59 -28.56
C THR A 37 -6.58 27.23 -27.54
N GLY A 38 -6.27 27.50 -26.28
CA GLY A 38 -7.18 28.23 -25.39
C GLY A 38 -8.57 27.68 -25.06
N SER A 39 -8.86 26.37 -25.16
CA SER A 39 -10.11 25.83 -24.59
C SER A 39 -9.82 24.89 -23.42
N THR A 40 -10.14 25.33 -22.21
CA THR A 40 -10.14 24.48 -21.01
C THR A 40 -11.09 23.27 -21.22
N PRO A 41 -10.75 22.08 -20.72
CA PRO A 41 -11.66 20.95 -20.79
C PRO A 41 -12.87 21.27 -19.91
N THR A 42 -14.02 21.47 -20.55
CA THR A 42 -15.27 21.77 -19.86
C THR A 42 -15.55 20.63 -18.89
N LYS A 43 -15.55 20.94 -17.59
CA LYS A 43 -15.84 19.99 -16.51
C LYS A 43 -17.07 19.17 -16.88
N ARG A 44 -16.89 17.85 -17.04
CA ARG A 44 -17.99 16.92 -17.24
C ARG A 44 -18.81 16.89 -15.95
N LEU A 45 -19.85 17.71 -15.88
CA LEU A 45 -20.74 17.80 -14.72
C LEU A 45 -21.54 16.49 -14.59
N LEU A 46 -21.02 15.58 -13.77
CA LEU A 46 -21.55 14.23 -13.53
C LEU A 46 -22.77 14.23 -12.57
N ASN A 47 -23.72 15.15 -12.78
CA ASN A 47 -24.93 15.24 -11.96
C ASN A 47 -26.20 15.36 -12.82
N LYS A 48 -26.36 14.53 -13.85
CA LYS A 48 -27.67 14.35 -14.48
C LYS A 48 -28.34 13.10 -13.91
N ARG A 49 -28.96 13.25 -12.74
CA ARG A 49 -30.01 12.33 -12.31
C ARG A 49 -31.14 12.45 -13.33
N VAL A 50 -31.53 11.33 -13.93
CA VAL A 50 -32.70 11.25 -14.79
C VAL A 50 -33.92 11.47 -13.91
N ALA A 51 -34.65 12.57 -14.13
CA ALA A 51 -35.96 12.76 -13.52
C ALA A 51 -36.98 11.93 -14.29
N PHE A 52 -37.78 11.13 -13.60
CA PHE A 52 -38.92 10.43 -14.19
C PHE A 52 -40.01 11.46 -14.55
N PRO A 53 -40.68 11.35 -15.71
CA PRO A 53 -41.81 12.20 -16.03
C PRO A 53 -42.97 11.91 -15.07
N LEU A 54 -43.24 12.84 -14.15
CA LEU A 54 -44.49 12.86 -13.41
C LEU A 54 -45.56 13.35 -14.37
N ASN A 55 -46.43 12.42 -14.80
CA ASN A 55 -47.63 12.76 -15.56
C ASN A 55 -48.43 13.81 -14.79
N SER A 56 -48.69 14.92 -15.48
CA SER A 56 -49.57 16.00 -15.06
C SER A 56 -51.00 15.50 -14.90
N SER A 57 -51.52 15.55 -13.66
CA SER A 57 -52.95 15.67 -13.42
C SER A 57 -53.21 16.99 -12.70
N THR A 58 -54.00 17.81 -13.38
CA THR A 58 -54.43 19.18 -13.10
C THR A 58 -55.16 19.33 -11.76
N GLY A 59 -54.84 20.39 -11.01
CA GLY A 59 -55.69 20.92 -9.94
C GLY A 59 -55.13 22.22 -9.34
N PRO A 60 -55.90 23.32 -9.25
CA PRO A 60 -55.43 24.56 -8.64
C PRO A 60 -55.88 24.67 -7.18
N ALA A 61 -54.97 25.02 -6.26
CA ALA A 61 -55.26 25.84 -5.07
C ALA A 61 -53.98 26.14 -4.26
N SER A 62 -53.53 27.39 -4.36
CA SER A 62 -53.13 28.31 -3.29
C SER A 62 -52.74 27.79 -1.89
N GLN A 63 -51.56 28.26 -1.47
CA GLN A 63 -51.18 28.87 -0.17
C GLN A 63 -50.27 28.13 0.84
N SER A 64 -49.26 28.92 1.25
CA SER A 64 -48.56 29.06 2.54
C SER A 64 -47.58 27.99 3.04
N SER A 65 -46.31 28.43 3.13
CA SER A 65 -45.37 28.38 4.27
C SER A 65 -45.31 27.12 5.15
N GLN A 66 -44.15 26.46 5.21
CA GLN A 66 -43.24 26.44 6.37
C GLN A 66 -42.11 25.40 6.25
N VAL A 67 -41.12 25.62 7.11
CA VAL A 67 -39.77 25.09 7.24
C VAL A 67 -39.65 23.62 7.67
N LEU A 68 -38.51 23.02 7.32
CA LEU A 68 -37.74 21.97 8.01
C LEU A 68 -38.51 20.79 8.65
N GLY A 69 -38.38 19.61 8.04
CA GLY A 69 -38.74 18.34 8.67
C GLY A 69 -38.46 17.15 7.75
N SER A 70 -37.28 16.56 7.91
CA SER A 70 -36.84 15.31 7.29
C SER A 70 -37.86 14.18 7.52
N ASN A 71 -38.71 13.91 6.53
CA ASN A 71 -39.60 12.75 6.53
C ASN A 71 -39.01 11.68 5.59
N LEU A 72 -38.10 10.88 6.13
CA LEU A 72 -37.72 9.61 5.51
C LEU A 72 -38.89 8.63 5.70
N PRO A 73 -39.42 7.99 4.65
CA PRO A 73 -40.32 6.86 4.83
C PRO A 73 -39.53 5.68 5.42
N PRO A 74 -40.11 4.92 6.38
CA PRO A 74 -39.45 3.75 6.94
C PRO A 74 -39.24 2.68 5.85
N PRO A 75 -38.10 1.95 5.86
CA PRO A 75 -37.90 0.83 4.98
C PRO A 75 -38.88 -0.29 5.38
N MET A 76 -39.79 -0.63 4.46
CA MET A 76 -40.65 -1.80 4.62
C MET A 76 -39.79 -3.06 4.43
N LEU A 77 -39.44 -3.72 5.55
CA LEU A 77 -38.95 -5.10 5.53
C LEU A 77 -40.10 -6.01 5.03
N PRO A 78 -39.85 -6.93 4.09
CA PRO A 78 -40.83 -7.95 3.77
C PRO A 78 -40.97 -8.91 4.95
N SER A 79 -42.22 -9.12 5.38
CA SER A 79 -42.63 -10.08 6.40
C SER A 79 -42.23 -11.51 5.98
N PRO A 80 -41.69 -12.37 6.88
CA PRO A 80 -41.48 -13.78 6.59
C PRO A 80 -42.84 -14.48 6.54
N GLY A 81 -43.17 -15.05 5.38
CA GLY A 81 -44.36 -15.89 5.22
C GLY A 81 -44.31 -17.14 6.11
N PRO A 82 -45.47 -17.67 6.52
CA PRO A 82 -45.53 -18.84 7.38
C PRO A 82 -45.30 -20.12 6.57
N GLY A 83 -44.41 -20.97 7.08
CA GLY A 83 -44.43 -22.40 6.82
C GLY A 83 -43.54 -22.87 5.67
N GLN A 84 -42.26 -23.09 5.95
CA GLN A 84 -41.57 -24.28 5.46
C GLN A 84 -40.81 -24.91 6.62
N VAL A 85 -41.34 -26.04 7.09
CA VAL A 85 -40.74 -26.94 8.07
C VAL A 85 -39.53 -27.61 7.44
N LEU A 86 -38.34 -27.06 7.66
CA LEU A 86 -37.10 -27.78 7.42
C LEU A 86 -36.91 -28.76 8.58
N THR A 87 -37.05 -30.05 8.26
CA THR A 87 -36.75 -31.16 9.16
C THR A 87 -35.28 -31.12 9.55
N SER A 88 -34.98 -30.48 10.69
CA SER A 88 -33.66 -30.51 11.30
C SER A 88 -33.45 -31.85 12.00
N VAL A 89 -32.47 -32.61 11.51
CA VAL A 89 -31.95 -33.85 12.11
C VAL A 89 -31.43 -33.53 13.52
N PRO A 90 -31.62 -34.38 14.55
CA PRO A 90 -31.10 -34.09 15.89
C PRO A 90 -29.57 -34.23 15.89
N HIS A 91 -28.85 -33.12 15.80
CA HIS A 91 -27.43 -33.08 16.12
C HIS A 91 -27.29 -33.06 17.63
N ALA A 92 -26.46 -33.97 18.16
CA ALA A 92 -26.09 -34.03 19.56
C ALA A 92 -25.58 -32.66 20.05
N PRO A 93 -25.86 -32.27 21.31
CA PRO A 93 -25.40 -30.99 21.83
C PRO A 93 -23.86 -30.98 21.85
N LEU A 94 -23.25 -30.07 21.10
CA LEU A 94 -21.85 -29.73 21.29
C LEU A 94 -21.70 -29.18 22.71
N LEU A 95 -20.85 -29.84 23.48
CA LEU A 95 -20.41 -29.43 24.80
C LEU A 95 -20.00 -27.97 24.75
N ALA A 96 -20.58 -27.18 25.65
CA ALA A 96 -20.21 -25.79 25.87
C ALA A 96 -18.69 -25.69 26.08
N PRO A 97 -18.01 -24.68 25.52
CA PRO A 97 -16.63 -24.43 25.90
C PRO A 97 -16.62 -24.05 27.38
N SER A 98 -16.01 -24.92 28.17
CA SER A 98 -15.69 -24.66 29.56
C SER A 98 -14.87 -23.37 29.60
N ASN A 99 -15.40 -22.35 30.26
CA ASN A 99 -14.72 -21.10 30.54
C ASN A 99 -13.51 -21.41 31.45
N VAL A 100 -12.39 -21.79 30.84
CA VAL A 100 -11.10 -21.81 31.50
C VAL A 100 -10.64 -20.37 31.54
N SER A 101 -10.84 -19.74 32.70
CA SER A 101 -10.12 -18.52 33.06
C SER A 101 -8.64 -18.88 33.21
N THR A 102 -7.93 -18.93 32.08
CA THR A 102 -6.47 -18.96 32.06
C THR A 102 -5.97 -17.54 32.14
N ASP A 103 -5.51 -17.20 33.34
CA ASP A 103 -4.53 -16.18 33.71
C ASP A 103 -3.97 -15.32 32.55
N ALA A 104 -4.50 -14.11 32.41
CA ALA A 104 -4.23 -13.18 31.30
C ALA A 104 -3.09 -12.19 31.62
N THR A 105 -2.03 -12.63 32.31
CA THR A 105 -0.97 -11.71 32.78
C THR A 105 0.43 -12.02 32.22
N SER A 106 0.68 -13.19 31.61
CA SER A 106 2.02 -13.51 31.08
C SER A 106 2.24 -13.09 29.62
N SER A 107 1.21 -13.12 28.76
CA SER A 107 1.36 -12.83 27.33
C SER A 107 1.43 -11.33 27.00
N THR A 108 0.99 -10.46 27.92
CA THR A 108 0.99 -9.00 27.74
C THR A 108 2.39 -8.40 27.86
N VAL A 109 3.19 -8.93 28.80
CA VAL A 109 4.57 -8.48 29.04
C VAL A 109 5.44 -8.72 27.81
N ASP A 110 5.32 -9.88 27.19
CA ASP A 110 6.13 -10.25 26.02
C ASP A 110 5.76 -9.41 24.77
N LYS A 111 4.46 -9.17 24.55
CA LYS A 111 3.98 -8.30 23.46
C LYS A 111 4.46 -6.85 23.62
N GLN A 112 4.41 -6.30 24.83
CA GLN A 112 4.82 -4.92 25.10
C GLN A 112 6.35 -4.75 25.02
N GLN A 113 7.10 -5.74 25.51
CA GLN A 113 8.55 -5.76 25.41
C GLN A 113 8.98 -5.85 23.94
N SER A 114 8.40 -6.76 23.16
CA SER A 114 8.65 -6.91 21.72
C SER A 114 8.38 -5.62 20.94
N LEU A 115 7.31 -4.90 21.28
CA LEU A 115 7.02 -3.59 20.67
C LEU A 115 8.11 -2.57 21.00
N THR A 116 8.46 -2.45 22.28
CA THR A 116 9.48 -1.52 22.76
C THR A 116 10.82 -1.78 22.06
N ASP A 117 11.23 -3.04 22.00
CA ASP A 117 12.48 -3.45 21.36
C ASP A 117 12.46 -3.17 19.86
N SER A 118 11.37 -3.52 19.18
CA SER A 118 11.21 -3.24 17.74
C SER A 118 11.33 -1.73 17.44
N ILE A 119 10.62 -0.89 18.19
CA ILE A 119 10.64 0.58 18.01
C ILE A 119 12.03 1.15 18.29
N ASN A 120 12.66 0.73 19.39
CA ASN A 120 14.01 1.19 19.74
C ASN A 120 15.02 0.80 18.66
N ASN A 121 14.90 -0.41 18.10
CA ASN A 121 15.75 -0.88 17.01
C ASN A 121 15.57 0.00 15.76
N PHE A 122 14.32 0.27 15.35
CA PHE A 122 14.06 1.17 14.23
C PHE A 122 14.60 2.57 14.45
N GLN A 123 14.46 3.13 15.66
CA GLN A 123 14.99 4.45 15.99
C GLN A 123 16.52 4.48 15.87
N LYS A 124 17.22 3.49 16.42
CA LYS A 124 18.68 3.37 16.26
C LYS A 124 19.12 3.32 14.79
N ILE A 125 18.38 2.60 13.96
CA ILE A 125 18.67 2.51 12.52
C ILE A 125 18.45 3.87 11.86
N ILE A 126 17.33 4.54 12.17
CA ILE A 126 17.05 5.88 11.62
C ILE A 126 18.15 6.85 12.01
N ASP A 127 18.51 6.93 13.29
CA ASP A 127 19.50 7.89 13.79
C ASP A 127 20.92 7.62 13.26
N SER A 128 21.26 6.36 12.93
CA SER A 128 22.59 5.99 12.45
C SER A 128 22.74 5.91 10.93
N LYS A 129 21.64 5.70 10.21
CA LYS A 129 21.66 5.38 8.77
C LYS A 129 20.95 6.42 7.92
N LEU A 130 20.09 7.23 8.51
CA LEU A 130 19.28 8.19 7.78
C LEU A 130 19.68 9.62 8.12
N GLU A 131 19.93 10.42 7.09
CA GLU A 131 20.22 11.84 7.27
C GLU A 131 18.95 12.59 7.69
N ASN A 132 19.12 13.62 8.52
CA ASN A 132 18.00 14.42 9.00
C ASN A 132 17.37 15.18 7.83
N GLY A 133 16.14 14.82 7.45
CA GLY A 133 15.38 15.46 6.38
C GLY A 133 13.92 14.99 6.36
N ASP A 134 13.11 15.55 5.46
CA ASP A 134 11.66 15.31 5.39
C ASP A 134 11.28 13.83 5.30
N LYS A 135 12.11 13.02 4.63
CA LYS A 135 11.90 11.58 4.48
C LYS A 135 12.05 10.84 5.82
N THR A 136 12.97 11.29 6.67
CA THR A 136 13.21 10.72 8.00
C THR A 136 12.05 10.96 8.94
N GLU A 137 11.49 12.18 8.89
CA GLU A 137 10.30 12.53 9.67
C GLU A 137 9.06 11.76 9.20
N GLU A 138 8.89 11.55 7.90
CA GLU A 138 7.80 10.71 7.38
C GLU A 138 7.93 9.24 7.80
N VAL A 139 9.16 8.70 7.84
CA VAL A 139 9.42 7.34 8.35
C VAL A 139 9.03 7.25 9.83
N LYS A 140 9.47 8.20 10.66
CA LYS A 140 9.10 8.25 12.09
C LYS A 140 7.59 8.32 12.27
N ARG A 141 6.91 9.18 11.51
CA ARG A 141 5.45 9.33 11.54
C ARG A 141 4.73 8.01 11.20
N ARG A 142 5.19 7.28 10.19
CA ARG A 142 4.60 5.98 9.81
C ARG A 142 4.89 4.89 10.83
N LEU A 143 6.07 4.89 11.47
CA LEU A 143 6.35 3.98 12.57
C LEU A 143 5.48 4.26 13.80
N ASP A 144 5.12 5.53 14.04
CA ASP A 144 4.17 5.88 15.09
C ASP A 144 2.76 5.32 14.79
N VAL A 145 2.31 5.40 13.53
CA VAL A 145 1.06 4.74 13.10
C VAL A 145 1.09 3.24 13.39
N MET A 146 2.20 2.56 13.06
CA MET A 146 2.37 1.14 13.37
C MET A 146 2.30 0.89 14.88
N LYS A 147 2.99 1.71 15.69
CA LYS A 147 2.96 1.63 17.16
C LYS A 147 1.53 1.77 17.70
N THR A 148 0.76 2.74 17.22
CA THR A 148 -0.65 2.91 17.60
C THR A 148 -1.47 1.67 17.24
N MET A 149 -1.33 1.14 16.02
CA MET A 149 -2.06 -0.07 15.60
C MET A 149 -1.71 -1.30 16.44
N TRP A 150 -0.46 -1.41 16.90
CA TRP A 150 0.00 -2.49 17.77
C TRP A 150 -0.63 -2.39 19.18
N LEU A 151 -0.64 -1.17 19.75
CA LEU A 151 -1.22 -0.89 21.06
C LEU A 151 -2.74 -1.06 21.07
N ASP A 152 -3.40 -0.70 19.97
CA ASP A 152 -4.84 -0.89 19.74
C ASP A 152 -5.21 -2.37 19.48
N ASP A 153 -4.24 -3.29 19.49
CA ASP A 153 -4.42 -4.73 19.19
C ASP A 153 -5.04 -5.00 17.81
N LYS A 154 -4.80 -4.10 16.84
CA LYS A 154 -5.27 -4.23 15.45
C LYS A 154 -4.32 -5.08 14.59
N LEU A 155 -3.15 -5.43 15.12
CA LEU A 155 -2.13 -6.24 14.45
C LEU A 155 -2.15 -7.65 15.00
N ASN A 156 -1.95 -8.63 14.12
CA ASN A 156 -1.90 -10.05 14.47
C ASN A 156 -0.58 -10.40 15.17
N SER A 157 -0.57 -11.42 16.03
CA SER A 157 0.63 -11.94 16.69
C SER A 157 1.75 -12.30 15.71
N GLN A 158 1.40 -12.83 14.54
CA GLN A 158 2.37 -13.11 13.47
C GLN A 158 3.05 -11.84 12.93
N ILE A 159 2.33 -10.70 12.90
CA ILE A 159 2.91 -9.42 12.48
C ILE A 159 3.87 -8.93 13.55
N HIS A 160 3.55 -9.12 14.84
CA HIS A 160 4.43 -8.73 15.94
C HIS A 160 5.77 -9.46 15.88
N GLU A 161 5.74 -10.78 15.73
CA GLU A 161 6.94 -11.62 15.60
C GLU A 161 7.78 -11.20 14.39
N LYS A 162 7.14 -11.07 13.22
CA LYS A 162 7.82 -10.67 12.00
C LYS A 162 8.41 -9.26 12.10
N MET A 163 7.78 -8.37 12.84
CA MET A 163 8.28 -7.01 13.00
C MET A 163 9.49 -6.94 13.93
N LEU A 164 9.50 -7.74 14.98
CA LEU A 164 10.66 -7.91 15.85
C LEU A 164 11.83 -8.49 15.04
N GLU A 165 11.61 -9.60 14.32
CA GLU A 165 12.59 -10.25 13.46
C GLU A 165 13.14 -9.28 12.39
N LEU A 166 12.27 -8.47 11.78
CA LEU A 166 12.66 -7.45 10.82
C LEU A 166 13.53 -6.37 11.45
N SER A 167 13.18 -5.89 12.64
CA SER A 167 13.96 -4.87 13.35
C SER A 167 15.37 -5.36 13.67
N GLU A 168 15.52 -6.64 14.04
CA GLU A 168 16.81 -7.26 14.28
C GLU A 168 17.61 -7.50 13.00
N ALA A 169 16.95 -7.96 11.93
CA ALA A 169 17.59 -8.17 10.63
C ALA A 169 18.21 -6.87 10.12
N LEU A 170 17.50 -5.75 10.24
CA LEU A 170 18.02 -4.44 9.87
C LEU A 170 19.19 -3.98 10.74
N LEU A 171 19.19 -4.29 12.04
CA LEU A 171 20.34 -4.01 12.92
C LEU A 171 21.57 -4.83 12.55
N ARG A 172 21.38 -6.09 12.17
CA ARG A 172 22.45 -6.97 11.65
C ARG A 172 22.87 -6.62 10.23
N ASN A 173 22.29 -5.57 9.63
CA ASN A 173 22.49 -5.17 8.24
C ASN A 173 22.21 -6.31 7.23
N ASP A 174 21.30 -7.22 7.59
CA ASP A 174 20.83 -8.31 6.74
C ASP A 174 19.62 -7.83 5.92
N ILE A 175 19.94 -7.24 4.77
CA ILE A 175 18.96 -6.63 3.86
C ILE A 175 18.10 -7.70 3.18
N GLU A 176 18.65 -8.88 2.91
CA GLU A 176 17.93 -9.96 2.23
C GLU A 176 16.81 -10.52 3.11
N THR A 177 17.11 -10.79 4.38
CA THR A 177 16.11 -11.26 5.33
C THR A 177 15.05 -10.19 5.58
N ALA A 178 15.45 -8.92 5.73
CA ALA A 178 14.49 -7.82 5.88
C ALA A 178 13.56 -7.68 4.66
N ASP A 179 14.08 -7.80 3.44
CA ASP A 179 13.27 -7.72 2.22
C ASP A 179 12.30 -8.91 2.08
N LYS A 180 12.74 -10.13 2.43
CA LYS A 180 11.86 -11.31 2.50
C LYS A 180 10.71 -11.11 3.47
N ILE A 181 10.98 -10.59 4.67
CA ILE A 181 9.94 -10.32 5.66
C ILE A 181 9.01 -9.20 5.18
N HIS A 182 9.54 -8.15 4.55
CA HIS A 182 8.71 -7.11 3.94
C HIS A 182 7.75 -7.68 2.88
N VAL A 183 8.25 -8.53 1.97
CA VAL A 183 7.43 -9.19 0.95
C VAL A 183 6.39 -10.11 1.58
N PHE A 184 6.76 -10.86 2.61
CA PHE A 184 5.84 -11.69 3.38
C PHE A 184 4.69 -10.87 3.97
N LEU A 185 5.01 -9.77 4.67
CA LEU A 185 3.99 -8.88 5.23
C LEU A 185 3.09 -8.28 4.14
N MET A 186 3.65 -7.94 2.99
CA MET A 186 2.90 -7.40 1.85
C MET A 186 2.02 -8.42 1.14
N THR A 187 2.36 -9.69 1.19
CA THR A 187 1.58 -10.75 0.53
C THR A 187 0.49 -11.30 1.44
N ASN A 188 0.78 -11.43 2.75
CA ASN A 188 -0.11 -12.10 3.69
C ASN A 188 -0.97 -11.13 4.51
N HIS A 189 -0.51 -9.89 4.72
CA HIS A 189 -1.13 -8.93 5.63
C HIS A 189 -1.25 -7.51 5.03
N THR A 190 -1.47 -7.40 3.72
CA THR A 190 -1.46 -6.12 2.98
C THR A 190 -2.37 -5.06 3.61
N ALA A 191 -3.60 -5.43 3.99
CA ALA A 191 -4.58 -4.50 4.52
C ALA A 191 -4.19 -3.87 5.86
N LEU A 192 -3.42 -4.60 6.68
CA LEU A 192 -2.99 -4.15 8.01
C LEU A 192 -1.67 -3.37 7.95
N CYS A 193 -0.83 -3.69 6.97
CA CYS A 193 0.51 -3.13 6.85
C CYS A 193 0.57 -1.90 5.92
N ASN A 194 -0.39 -1.70 5.02
CA ASN A 194 -0.33 -0.65 3.97
C ASN A 194 -0.05 0.77 4.49
N ALA A 195 -0.55 1.11 5.68
CA ALA A 195 -0.46 2.44 6.25
C ALA A 195 0.97 2.86 6.66
N TRP A 196 1.83 1.88 6.97
CA TRP A 196 3.15 2.12 7.54
C TRP A 196 4.29 1.36 6.84
N ILE A 197 4.01 0.25 6.16
CA ILE A 197 5.03 -0.65 5.57
C ILE A 197 5.99 0.02 4.59
N SER A 198 5.53 1.08 3.93
CA SER A 198 6.31 1.83 2.97
C SER A 198 7.47 2.58 3.63
N ALA A 199 7.37 2.91 4.93
CA ALA A 199 8.50 3.39 5.72
C ALA A 199 9.58 2.31 5.92
N ILE A 200 9.16 1.06 6.12
CA ILE A 200 10.07 -0.09 6.21
C ILE A 200 10.77 -0.33 4.88
N ARG A 201 10.02 -0.27 3.77
CA ARG A 201 10.60 -0.38 2.44
C ARG A 201 11.69 0.67 2.21
N TYR A 202 11.43 1.90 2.63
CA TYR A 202 12.38 2.99 2.54
C TYR A 202 13.63 2.73 3.41
N LEU A 203 13.46 2.21 4.62
CA LEU A 203 14.57 1.85 5.52
C LEU A 203 15.48 0.78 4.91
N ILE A 204 14.89 -0.25 4.31
CA ILE A 204 15.61 -1.32 3.59
C ILE A 204 16.43 -0.72 2.43
N LEU A 205 15.84 0.19 1.66
CA LEU A 205 16.54 0.87 0.55
C LEU A 205 17.68 1.75 1.03
N ALA A 206 17.44 2.56 2.06
CA ALA A 206 18.46 3.46 2.61
C ALA A 206 19.69 2.67 3.11
N LEU A 207 19.46 1.52 3.77
CA LEU A 207 20.54 0.63 4.19
C LEU A 207 21.28 0.00 3.02
N LYS A 208 20.54 -0.43 1.99
CA LYS A 208 21.12 -0.99 0.77
C LYS A 208 22.04 0.04 0.10
N ASP A 209 21.58 1.27 -0.09
CA ASP A 209 22.35 2.35 -0.72
C ASP A 209 23.61 2.68 0.07
N LYS A 210 23.51 2.72 1.41
CA LYS A 210 24.67 2.96 2.29
C LYS A 210 25.69 1.81 2.24
N ASN A 211 25.24 0.55 2.15
CA ASN A 211 26.14 -0.60 2.00
C ASN A 211 26.90 -0.57 0.68
N PHE A 212 26.26 -0.13 -0.42
CA PHE A 212 26.96 0.10 -1.69
C PHE A 212 27.99 1.23 -1.59
N SER A 213 27.68 2.31 -0.85
CA SER A 213 28.61 3.41 -0.62
C SER A 213 29.83 2.99 0.21
N GLU A 214 29.63 2.28 1.32
CA GLU A 214 30.71 1.79 2.20
C GLU A 214 31.64 0.79 1.47
N ASN A 215 31.09 -0.10 0.62
CA ASN A 215 31.90 -1.04 -0.16
C ASN A 215 32.75 -0.35 -1.24
N SER A 216 32.34 0.81 -1.74
CA SER A 216 33.11 1.57 -2.75
C SER A 216 34.27 2.39 -2.19
N ASN A 217 34.36 2.55 -0.86
CA ASN A 217 35.39 3.36 -0.19
C ASN A 217 36.53 2.52 0.42
N THR A 218 36.57 1.20 0.17
CA THR A 218 37.75 0.38 0.48
C THR A 218 38.76 0.51 -0.67
N GLN A 219 39.55 1.58 -0.62
CA GLN A 219 40.79 1.65 -1.37
C GLN A 219 41.67 0.44 -0.97
N PRO A 220 42.16 -0.39 -1.91
CA PRO A 220 43.15 -1.38 -1.56
C PRO A 220 44.42 -0.64 -1.13
N GLU A 221 44.90 -0.94 0.08
CA GLU A 221 46.23 -0.51 0.52
C GLU A 221 47.25 -0.86 -0.58
N PRO A 222 48.10 0.08 -1.00
CA PRO A 222 49.22 -0.26 -1.86
C PRO A 222 50.13 -1.13 -1.00
N ILE A 223 50.21 -2.42 -1.32
CA ILE A 223 51.24 -3.32 -0.82
C ILE A 223 52.58 -2.67 -1.20
N LEU A 224 53.17 -1.95 -0.24
CA LEU A 224 54.53 -1.47 -0.37
C LEU A 224 55.42 -2.70 -0.31
N LEU A 225 55.79 -3.14 -1.50
CA LEU A 225 56.80 -4.15 -1.77
C LEU A 225 58.14 -3.56 -1.26
N LEU A 226 58.42 -3.77 0.03
CA LEU A 226 59.71 -3.52 0.65
C LEU A 226 60.70 -4.54 0.09
N ASN A 227 61.23 -4.25 -1.10
CA ASN A 227 62.55 -4.70 -1.48
C ASN A 227 63.56 -3.92 -0.64
N SER A 228 63.86 -4.43 0.55
CA SER A 228 65.09 -4.09 1.26
C SER A 228 66.14 -5.12 0.88
N THR A 229 66.96 -4.71 -0.08
CA THR A 229 68.35 -5.15 -0.21
C THR A 229 69.10 -5.00 1.10
N GLU A 230 70.05 -5.92 1.28
CA GLU A 230 71.16 -5.95 2.24
C GLU A 230 70.88 -6.57 3.62
N PHE A 231 71.48 -7.74 3.87
CA PHE A 231 72.65 -7.83 4.75
C PHE A 231 73.41 -9.17 4.59
N ASN A 232 74.73 -9.01 4.43
CA ASN A 232 75.86 -9.97 4.51
C ASN A 232 76.18 -10.90 3.33
#